data_AF-A0A2A2TL76-F1
#
_entry.id   AF-A0A2A2TL76-F1
#
_cell.length_a   1.000
_cell.length_b   1.000
_cell.length_c   1.000
_cell.angle_alpha   90.00
_cell.angle_beta   90.00
_cell.angle_gamma   90.00
#
_symmetry.space_group_name_H-M   'P 1'
#
loop_
_entity.id
_entity.type
_entity.pdbx_description
1 polymer ?
#
loop_
_entity_poly.entity_id
_entity_poly.type
_entity_poly.pdbx_seq_one_letter_code
_entity_poly.pdbx_strand_id
1 'polypeptide(L)'
;PYTEFSLKLDPLAESEEYKDIIRDILDYVINPLNRDFLIPELFKLISFNFSSTSLNVLDEWINSQETERLQAASYLLRNAPKSFVINHLKFVSNLLEKADEFGDACYETICYDLQESFSMSEYSGILGENSYENGDIALHIKVANIAEQFIRGTPSHKFYQSLSKNIKESNESLRKFLEEIDD
;
A
#
# COMPACT_ATOMS: atom_id res chain seq x y z
N PRO A 1 10.73 -11.31 -15.31
CA PRO A 1 10.85 -10.42 -16.49
C PRO A 1 11.15 -8.94 -16.17
N TYR A 2 10.66 -8.37 -15.06
CA TYR A 2 10.89 -6.95 -14.72
C TYR A 2 12.17 -6.67 -13.93
N THR A 3 12.83 -7.70 -13.40
CA THR A 3 14.07 -7.59 -12.60
C THR A 3 15.26 -7.06 -13.42
N GLU A 4 15.28 -7.32 -14.73
CA GLU A 4 16.28 -6.74 -15.66
C GLU A 4 16.04 -5.26 -15.92
N PHE A 5 14.80 -4.78 -15.79
CA PHE A 5 14.44 -3.37 -15.94
C PHE A 5 14.80 -2.57 -14.68
N SER A 6 14.58 -3.11 -13.48
CA SER A 6 14.97 -2.43 -12.24
C SER A 6 16.47 -2.15 -12.18
N LEU A 7 17.31 -3.13 -12.57
CA LEU A 7 18.78 -2.97 -12.62
C LEU A 7 19.25 -1.91 -13.61
N LYS A 8 18.46 -1.60 -14.65
CA LYS A 8 18.75 -0.54 -15.62
C LYS A 8 18.29 0.84 -15.15
N LEU A 9 17.41 0.88 -14.15
CA LEU A 9 16.89 2.13 -13.60
C LEU A 9 17.75 2.61 -12.42
N ASP A 10 18.60 1.79 -11.79
CA ASP A 10 19.42 2.22 -10.63
C ASP A 10 20.17 3.56 -10.84
N PRO A 11 20.77 3.87 -12.02
CA PRO A 11 21.38 5.18 -12.26
C PRO A 11 20.38 6.35 -12.25
N LEU A 12 19.10 6.08 -12.51
CA LEU A 12 18.02 7.06 -12.43
C LEU A 12 17.76 7.46 -10.98
N ALA A 13 17.82 6.53 -10.02
CA ALA A 13 17.62 6.81 -8.59
C ALA A 13 18.66 7.82 -8.05
N GLU A 14 19.86 7.79 -8.63
CA GLU A 14 21.00 8.64 -8.28
C GLU A 14 21.05 9.94 -9.10
N SER A 15 20.15 10.10 -10.08
CA SER A 15 20.09 11.29 -10.92
C SER A 15 19.38 12.45 -10.20
N GLU A 16 19.81 13.67 -10.47
CA GLU A 16 19.15 14.89 -9.97
C GLU A 16 17.71 15.01 -10.50
N GLU A 17 17.43 14.41 -11.66
CA GLU A 17 16.13 14.42 -12.35
C GLU A 17 15.12 13.44 -11.73
N TYR A 18 15.56 12.55 -10.84
CA TYR A 18 14.71 11.49 -10.30
C TYR A 18 13.45 12.03 -9.62
N LYS A 19 13.59 13.08 -8.81
CA LYS A 19 12.46 13.70 -8.11
C LYS A 19 11.46 14.27 -9.09
N ASP A 20 11.93 14.83 -10.20
CA ASP A 20 11.07 15.44 -11.20
C ASP A 20 10.29 14.38 -11.97
N ILE A 21 10.88 13.22 -12.24
CA ILE A 21 10.15 12.06 -12.80
C ILE A 21 9.04 11.58 -11.86
N ILE A 22 9.32 11.49 -10.55
CA ILE A 22 8.28 11.13 -9.57
C ILE A 22 7.15 12.18 -9.56
N ARG A 23 7.49 13.47 -9.67
CA ARG A 23 6.50 14.55 -9.77
C ARG A 23 5.68 14.50 -11.05
N ASP A 24 6.31 14.21 -12.20
CA ASP A 24 5.61 14.10 -13.48
C ASP A 24 4.58 12.95 -13.44
N ILE A 25 4.92 11.82 -12.82
CA ILE A 25 3.96 10.71 -12.63
C ILE A 25 2.80 11.15 -11.74
N LEU A 26 3.09 11.87 -10.65
CA LEU A 26 2.06 12.40 -9.75
C LEU A 26 1.14 13.40 -10.44
N ASP A 27 1.70 14.35 -11.19
CA ASP A 27 0.95 15.31 -12.01
C ASP A 27 0.12 14.60 -13.08
N TYR A 28 0.61 13.50 -13.64
CA TYR A 28 -0.14 12.69 -14.59
C TYR A 28 -1.36 12.03 -13.93
N VAL A 29 -1.23 11.44 -12.73
CA VAL A 29 -2.32 10.71 -12.04
C VAL A 29 -3.26 11.61 -11.22
N ILE A 30 -2.97 12.91 -11.12
CA ILE A 30 -3.87 13.86 -10.48
C ILE A 30 -5.25 13.85 -11.16
N ASN A 31 -5.27 13.70 -12.48
CA ASN A 31 -6.49 13.48 -13.25
C ASN A 31 -6.96 12.02 -13.11
N PRO A 32 -8.14 11.75 -12.53
CA PRO A 32 -8.65 10.40 -12.36
C PRO A 32 -8.80 9.61 -13.67
N LEU A 33 -8.98 10.29 -14.80
CA LEU A 33 -9.08 9.64 -16.13
C LEU A 33 -7.77 9.00 -16.58
N ASN A 34 -6.64 9.40 -16.00
CA ASN A 34 -5.32 8.87 -16.31
C ASN A 34 -4.94 7.68 -15.41
N ARG A 35 -5.79 7.31 -14.45
CA ARG A 35 -5.54 6.24 -13.48
C ARG A 35 -5.85 4.88 -14.10
N ASP A 36 -4.86 4.31 -14.78
CA ASP A 36 -4.88 2.95 -15.34
C ASP A 36 -4.30 1.92 -14.35
N PHE A 37 -4.85 0.70 -14.32
CA PHE A 37 -4.41 -0.35 -13.39
C PHE A 37 -2.91 -0.67 -13.42
N LEU A 38 -2.20 -0.36 -14.51
CA LEU A 38 -0.76 -0.55 -14.65
C LEU A 38 0.08 0.55 -13.98
N ILE A 39 -0.47 1.72 -13.72
CA ILE A 39 0.30 2.87 -13.22
C ILE A 39 0.89 2.63 -11.82
N PRO A 40 0.16 2.07 -10.83
CA PRO A 40 0.76 1.74 -9.54
C PRO A 40 1.89 0.70 -9.64
N GLU A 41 1.78 -0.27 -10.57
CA GLU A 41 2.84 -1.25 -10.81
C GLU A 41 4.09 -0.60 -11.41
N LEU A 42 3.90 0.29 -12.38
CA LEU A 42 4.98 1.07 -12.96
C LEU A 42 5.64 1.97 -11.90
N PHE A 43 4.83 2.61 -11.06
CA PHE A 43 5.32 3.46 -9.99
C PHE A 43 6.14 2.68 -8.96
N LYS A 44 5.72 1.48 -8.57
CA LYS A 44 6.50 0.59 -7.70
C LYS A 44 7.89 0.31 -8.27
N LEU A 45 8.01 0.10 -9.59
CA LEU A 45 9.30 -0.13 -10.25
C LEU A 45 10.17 1.15 -10.26
N ILE A 46 9.60 2.28 -10.66
CA ILE A 46 10.34 3.56 -10.77
C ILE A 46 10.66 4.16 -9.39
N SER A 47 9.84 3.88 -8.38
CA SER A 47 10.08 4.31 -7.00
C SER A 47 11.21 3.52 -6.32
N PHE A 48 11.78 2.50 -6.98
CA PHE A 48 12.71 1.53 -6.40
C PHE A 48 12.13 0.86 -5.16
N ASN A 49 10.91 0.34 -5.27
CA ASN A 49 10.12 -0.18 -4.15
C ASN A 49 9.94 0.86 -3.04
N PHE A 50 9.51 2.07 -3.40
CA PHE A 50 9.22 3.16 -2.45
C PHE A 50 10.44 3.60 -1.65
N SER A 51 11.52 3.95 -2.35
CA SER A 51 12.73 4.58 -1.80
C SER A 51 12.40 5.84 -0.98
N SER A 52 13.31 6.22 -0.08
CA SER A 52 13.15 7.44 0.73
C SER A 52 12.88 8.69 -0.10
N THR A 53 13.55 8.84 -1.25
CA THR A 53 13.33 9.97 -2.15
C THR A 53 11.92 9.98 -2.71
N SER A 54 11.42 8.84 -3.21
CA SER A 54 10.05 8.76 -3.73
C SER A 54 9.00 9.02 -2.64
N LEU A 55 9.22 8.51 -1.42
CA LEU A 55 8.34 8.74 -0.28
C LEU A 55 8.34 10.20 0.16
N ASN A 56 9.47 10.89 0.12
CA ASN A 56 9.53 12.32 0.43
C ASN A 56 8.70 13.14 -0.57
N VAL A 57 8.74 12.81 -1.86
CA VAL A 57 7.91 13.50 -2.87
C VAL A 57 6.42 13.20 -2.66
N LEU A 58 6.06 11.96 -2.31
CA LEU A 58 4.68 11.64 -1.93
C LEU A 58 4.24 12.39 -0.67
N ASP A 59 5.12 12.52 0.32
CA ASP A 59 4.82 13.25 1.57
C ASP A 59 4.62 14.75 1.31
N GLU A 60 5.35 15.37 0.37
CA GLU A 60 5.07 16.74 -0.10
C GLU A 60 3.62 16.88 -0.58
N TRP A 61 3.12 15.89 -1.33
CA TRP A 61 1.75 15.88 -1.86
C TRP A 61 0.70 15.62 -0.77
N ILE A 62 0.95 14.67 0.13
CA ILE A 62 0.08 14.36 1.26
C ILE A 62 -0.14 15.60 2.14
N ASN A 63 0.89 16.42 2.32
CA ASN A 63 0.84 17.61 3.16
C ASN A 63 0.42 18.90 2.42
N SER A 64 0.11 18.83 1.12
CA SER A 64 -0.19 20.01 0.27
C SER A 64 -1.56 20.66 0.51
N GLN A 65 -2.40 20.08 1.38
CA GLN A 65 -3.80 20.50 1.61
C GLN A 65 -4.71 20.42 0.36
N GLU A 66 -4.34 19.63 -0.64
CA GLU A 66 -5.13 19.40 -1.85
C GLU A 66 -5.63 17.94 -1.87
N THR A 67 -6.95 17.74 -1.86
CA THR A 67 -7.57 16.41 -1.80
C THR A 67 -7.20 15.56 -3.02
N GLU A 68 -7.11 16.17 -4.20
CA GLU A 68 -6.75 15.48 -5.45
C GLU A 68 -5.32 14.93 -5.39
N ARG A 69 -4.39 15.70 -4.82
CA ARG A 69 -3.00 15.27 -4.61
C ARG A 69 -2.91 14.15 -3.58
N LEU A 70 -3.66 14.26 -2.50
CA LEU A 70 -3.72 13.23 -1.47
C LEU A 70 -4.21 11.88 -2.04
N GLN A 71 -5.30 11.91 -2.82
CA GLN A 71 -5.85 10.73 -3.49
C GLN A 71 -4.95 10.20 -4.62
N ALA A 72 -4.26 11.07 -5.34
CA ALA A 72 -3.28 10.65 -6.34
C ALA A 72 -2.09 9.93 -5.70
N ALA A 73 -1.61 10.44 -4.56
CA ALA A 73 -0.55 9.80 -3.79
C ALA A 73 -0.99 8.43 -3.26
N SER A 74 -2.20 8.30 -2.69
CA SER A 74 -2.71 7.00 -2.22
C SER A 74 -2.87 5.99 -3.35
N TYR A 75 -3.36 6.43 -4.50
CA TYR A 75 -3.57 5.58 -5.66
C TYR A 75 -2.27 4.91 -6.14
N LEU A 76 -1.13 5.62 -6.11
CA LEU A 76 0.17 5.06 -6.48
C LEU A 76 0.68 4.01 -5.49
N LEU A 77 0.14 3.96 -4.27
CA LEU A 77 0.49 2.96 -3.24
C LEU A 77 -0.29 1.65 -3.42
N ARG A 78 -1.26 1.56 -4.34
CA ARG A 78 -2.12 0.38 -4.52
C ARG A 78 -1.39 -0.93 -4.78
N ASN A 79 -0.18 -0.89 -5.33
CA ASN A 79 0.64 -2.09 -5.57
C ASN A 79 1.88 -2.17 -4.67
N ALA A 80 1.90 -1.37 -3.59
CA ALA A 80 2.95 -1.44 -2.61
C ALA A 80 3.06 -2.85 -2.00
N PRO A 81 4.28 -3.33 -1.66
CA PRO A 81 4.44 -4.62 -1.00
C PRO A 81 3.56 -4.71 0.26
N LYS A 82 3.04 -5.91 0.61
CA LYS A 82 2.29 -6.13 1.87
C LYS A 82 3.00 -5.58 3.12
N SER A 83 4.33 -5.63 3.13
CA SER A 83 5.16 -5.12 4.21
C SER A 83 5.20 -3.59 4.30
N PHE A 84 4.77 -2.86 3.26
CA PHE A 84 4.81 -1.41 3.20
C PHE A 84 4.01 -0.78 4.34
N VAL A 85 2.75 -1.18 4.50
CA VAL A 85 1.85 -0.65 5.53
C VAL A 85 2.32 -0.95 6.96
N ILE A 86 3.25 -1.89 7.11
CA ILE A 86 3.85 -2.31 8.38
C ILE A 86 5.18 -1.61 8.64
N ASN A 87 5.99 -1.41 7.60
CA ASN A 87 7.34 -0.86 7.73
C ASN A 87 7.35 0.68 7.69
N HIS A 88 6.32 1.30 7.11
CA HIS A 88 6.22 2.76 6.93
C HIS A 88 5.11 3.37 7.80
N LEU A 89 4.98 2.93 9.06
CA LEU A 89 3.88 3.33 9.97
C LEU A 89 3.68 4.85 10.06
N LYS A 90 4.76 5.63 10.19
CA LYS A 90 4.68 7.09 10.30
C LYS A 90 4.07 7.72 9.04
N PHE A 91 4.51 7.26 7.87
CA PHE A 91 4.03 7.74 6.57
C PHE A 91 2.55 7.38 6.38
N VAL A 92 2.18 6.13 6.67
CA VAL A 92 0.80 5.66 6.56
C VAL A 92 -0.12 6.36 7.56
N SER A 93 0.34 6.59 8.80
CA SER A 93 -0.42 7.36 9.79
C SER A 93 -0.67 8.78 9.31
N ASN A 94 0.36 9.47 8.78
CA ASN A 94 0.19 10.81 8.22
C ASN A 94 -0.84 10.82 7.07
N LEU A 95 -0.74 9.87 6.15
CA LEU A 95 -1.67 9.73 5.03
C LEU A 95 -3.13 9.55 5.51
N LEU A 96 -3.35 8.67 6.49
CA LEU A 96 -4.69 8.40 7.05
C LEU A 96 -5.25 9.58 7.84
N GLU A 97 -4.40 10.26 8.63
CA GLU A 97 -4.78 11.47 9.37
C GLU A 97 -5.19 12.58 8.40
N LYS A 98 -4.42 12.81 7.34
CA LYS A 98 -4.79 13.79 6.30
C LYS A 98 -6.06 13.40 5.57
N ALA A 99 -6.27 12.12 5.30
CA ALA A 99 -7.50 11.64 4.67
C ALA A 99 -8.75 11.91 5.52
N ASP A 100 -8.66 11.68 6.83
CA ASP A 100 -9.73 11.96 7.80
C ASP A 100 -10.04 13.47 7.91
N GLU A 101 -9.01 14.33 7.83
CA GLU A 101 -9.18 15.79 7.77
C GLU A 101 -10.03 16.25 6.56
N PHE A 102 -9.96 15.54 5.42
CA PHE A 102 -10.77 15.81 4.22
C PHE A 102 -12.14 15.12 4.21
N GLY A 103 -12.44 14.31 5.22
CA GLY A 103 -13.72 13.67 5.44
C GLY A 103 -13.81 12.21 5.00
N ASP A 104 -14.90 11.56 5.41
CA ASP A 104 -15.08 10.11 5.36
C ASP A 104 -14.87 9.51 3.96
N ALA A 105 -15.34 10.16 2.89
CA ALA A 105 -15.19 9.65 1.53
C ALA A 105 -13.71 9.59 1.08
N CYS A 106 -12.90 10.57 1.49
CA CYS A 106 -11.47 10.58 1.20
C CYS A 106 -10.76 9.50 2.02
N TYR A 107 -11.07 9.42 3.31
CA TYR A 107 -10.56 8.39 4.22
C TYR A 107 -10.85 6.97 3.72
N GLU A 108 -12.09 6.69 3.30
CA GLU A 108 -12.50 5.38 2.77
C GLU A 108 -11.75 5.03 1.48
N THR A 109 -11.59 6.00 0.57
CA THR A 109 -10.83 5.81 -0.68
C THR A 109 -9.38 5.42 -0.38
N ILE A 110 -8.74 6.10 0.56
CA ILE A 110 -7.35 5.84 0.95
C ILE A 110 -7.22 4.49 1.67
N CYS A 111 -8.17 4.16 2.54
CA CYS A 111 -8.22 2.85 3.18
C CYS A 111 -8.31 1.74 2.13
N TYR A 112 -9.15 1.91 1.11
CA TYR A 112 -9.28 0.97 0.01
C TYR A 112 -7.96 0.83 -0.77
N ASP A 113 -7.33 1.93 -1.17
CA ASP A 113 -6.06 1.90 -1.92
C ASP A 113 -4.94 1.16 -1.15
N LEU A 114 -4.83 1.40 0.16
CA LEU A 114 -3.85 0.72 1.00
C LEU A 114 -4.17 -0.75 1.26
N GLN A 115 -5.46 -1.12 1.27
CA GLN A 115 -5.89 -2.52 1.39
C GLN A 115 -5.67 -3.31 0.10
N GLU A 116 -5.84 -2.67 -1.06
CA GLU A 116 -5.56 -3.30 -2.37
C GLU A 116 -4.10 -3.75 -2.48
N SER A 117 -3.17 -2.98 -1.92
CA SER A 117 -1.74 -3.33 -1.86
C SER A 117 -1.47 -4.62 -1.09
N PHE A 118 -2.36 -4.92 -0.14
CA PHE A 118 -2.29 -6.11 0.67
C PHE A 118 -2.84 -7.35 -0.08
N SER A 119 -3.87 -7.16 -0.90
CA SER A 119 -4.56 -8.24 -1.63
C SER A 119 -3.80 -8.71 -2.87
N MET A 120 -3.11 -7.83 -3.60
CA MET A 120 -2.56 -8.15 -4.92
C MET A 120 -1.16 -8.81 -4.92
N SER A 121 -0.41 -8.83 -3.81
CA SER A 121 1.05 -8.94 -3.93
C SER A 121 1.66 -10.33 -4.14
N GLU A 122 0.94 -11.47 -4.08
CA GLU A 122 1.62 -12.79 -4.06
C GLU A 122 0.87 -13.95 -4.76
N TYR A 123 0.30 -13.72 -5.94
CA TYR A 123 -0.05 -14.82 -6.88
C TYR A 123 1.20 -15.35 -7.64
N SER A 124 2.35 -15.47 -6.99
CA SER A 124 3.55 -16.08 -7.58
C SER A 124 3.76 -17.51 -7.06
N GLY A 125 2.97 -18.45 -7.59
CA GLY A 125 3.40 -19.78 -8.06
C GLY A 125 4.34 -20.67 -7.23
N ILE A 126 4.55 -20.47 -5.92
CA ILE A 126 5.29 -21.40 -5.07
C ILE A 126 4.33 -21.95 -4.02
N LEU A 127 3.52 -22.90 -4.48
CA LEU A 127 2.61 -23.69 -3.65
C LEU A 127 3.44 -24.64 -2.77
N GLY A 128 3.56 -24.29 -1.49
CA GLY A 128 3.85 -25.21 -0.41
C GLY A 128 2.68 -25.14 0.57
N GLU A 129 2.16 -26.30 0.97
CA GLU A 129 0.92 -26.51 1.73
C GLU A 129 0.89 -25.83 3.11
N ASN A 130 2.02 -25.31 3.61
CA ASN A 130 2.16 -24.77 4.97
C ASN A 130 2.57 -23.28 5.03
N SER A 131 2.77 -22.64 3.87
CA SER A 131 3.30 -21.27 3.76
C SER A 131 2.23 -20.21 4.07
N TYR A 132 0.99 -20.47 3.64
CA TYR A 132 -0.13 -19.55 3.76
C TYR A 132 -0.64 -19.47 5.21
N GLU A 133 -0.83 -20.62 5.87
CA GLU A 133 -1.41 -20.65 7.22
C GLU A 133 -0.56 -19.93 8.28
N ASN A 134 0.76 -20.13 8.28
CA ASN A 134 1.64 -19.52 9.29
C ASN A 134 2.00 -18.06 8.95
N GLY A 135 2.11 -17.74 7.67
CA GLY A 135 2.40 -16.38 7.20
C GLY A 135 1.28 -15.41 7.56
N ASP A 136 0.03 -15.80 7.32
CA ASP A 136 -1.10 -14.90 7.48
C ASP A 136 -1.55 -14.76 8.96
N ILE A 137 -1.35 -15.78 9.80
CA ILE A 137 -1.56 -15.66 11.26
C ILE A 137 -0.53 -14.71 11.89
N ALA A 138 0.76 -14.88 11.56
CA ALA A 138 1.81 -14.01 12.07
C ALA A 138 1.57 -12.55 11.62
N LEU A 139 1.08 -12.37 10.40
CA LEU A 139 0.73 -11.08 9.83
C LEU A 139 -0.48 -10.45 10.53
N HIS A 140 -1.55 -11.22 10.80
CA HIS A 140 -2.69 -10.79 11.59
C HIS A 140 -2.26 -10.30 12.98
N ILE A 141 -1.45 -11.09 13.70
CA ILE A 141 -0.93 -10.73 15.04
C ILE A 141 -0.09 -9.45 14.95
N LYS A 142 0.78 -9.33 13.95
CA LYS A 142 1.62 -8.15 13.77
C LYS A 142 0.79 -6.89 13.53
N VAL A 143 -0.22 -6.96 12.66
CA VAL A 143 -1.12 -5.83 12.37
C VAL A 143 -1.99 -5.49 13.59
N ALA A 144 -2.45 -6.49 14.35
CA ALA A 144 -3.19 -6.28 15.59
C ALA A 144 -2.33 -5.53 16.63
N ASN A 145 -1.08 -5.95 16.82
CA ASN A 145 -0.13 -5.28 17.73
C ASN A 145 0.21 -3.85 17.26
N ILE A 146 0.14 -3.56 15.96
CA ILE A 146 0.30 -2.19 15.43
C ILE A 146 -0.92 -1.34 15.79
N ALA A 147 -2.14 -1.87 15.63
CA ALA A 147 -3.36 -1.15 16.00
C ALA A 147 -3.34 -0.72 17.49
N GLU A 148 -2.83 -1.58 18.37
CA GLU A 148 -2.71 -1.30 19.81
C GLU A 148 -1.71 -0.17 20.16
N GLN A 149 -0.81 0.19 19.25
CA GLN A 149 0.12 1.31 19.45
C GLN A 149 -0.55 2.68 19.24
N PHE A 150 -1.71 2.71 18.59
CA PHE A 150 -2.45 3.94 18.32
C PHE A 150 -3.56 4.17 19.35
N ILE A 151 -3.85 5.44 19.63
CA ILE A 151 -4.98 5.82 20.49
C ILE A 151 -6.28 5.33 19.85
N ARG A 152 -7.13 4.67 20.63
CA ARG A 152 -8.43 4.15 20.13
C ARG A 152 -9.25 5.26 19.48
N GLY A 153 -9.75 4.98 18.29
CA GLY A 153 -10.61 5.89 17.53
C GLY A 153 -9.87 6.86 16.61
N THR A 154 -8.54 6.91 16.62
CA THR A 154 -7.79 7.64 15.60
C THR A 154 -7.94 6.98 14.22
N PRO A 155 -7.70 7.72 13.12
CA PRO A 155 -7.73 7.17 11.76
C PRO A 155 -6.84 5.93 11.62
N SER A 156 -5.59 6.02 12.07
CA SER A 156 -4.63 4.92 12.06
C SER A 156 -5.11 3.71 12.86
N HIS A 157 -5.66 3.91 14.07
CA HIS A 157 -6.22 2.83 14.86
C HIS A 157 -7.35 2.11 14.10
N LYS A 158 -8.31 2.87 13.54
CA LYS A 158 -9.44 2.31 12.78
C LYS A 158 -8.96 1.51 11.56
N PHE A 159 -8.02 2.05 10.79
CA PHE A 159 -7.45 1.37 9.63
C PHE A 159 -6.77 0.05 9.99
N TYR A 160 -5.81 0.05 10.93
CA TYR A 160 -5.07 -1.16 11.29
C TYR A 160 -5.97 -2.20 11.98
N GLN A 161 -6.98 -1.77 12.73
CA GLN A 161 -7.99 -2.67 13.28
C GLN A 161 -8.80 -3.34 12.16
N SER A 162 -9.25 -2.57 11.17
CA SER A 162 -9.98 -3.10 10.00
C SER A 162 -9.10 -4.05 9.18
N LEU A 163 -7.84 -3.69 8.94
CA LEU A 163 -6.90 -4.52 8.20
C LEU A 163 -6.66 -5.86 8.92
N SER A 164 -6.43 -5.82 10.24
CA SER A 164 -6.28 -7.03 11.06
C SER A 164 -7.49 -7.95 10.97
N LYS A 165 -8.70 -7.37 11.00
CA LYS A 165 -9.96 -8.10 10.85
C LYS A 165 -10.09 -8.75 9.47
N ASN A 166 -9.82 -8.00 8.40
CA ASN A 166 -9.89 -8.50 7.03
C ASN A 166 -8.95 -9.68 6.80
N ILE A 167 -7.71 -9.60 7.31
CA ILE A 167 -6.73 -10.71 7.23
C ILE A 167 -7.30 -11.97 7.89
N LYS A 168 -7.89 -11.82 9.09
CA LYS A 168 -8.48 -12.94 9.83
C LYS A 168 -9.64 -13.58 9.05
N GLU A 169 -10.54 -12.77 8.50
CA GLU A 169 -11.70 -13.25 7.74
C GLU A 169 -11.30 -13.95 6.42
N SER A 170 -10.30 -13.42 5.71
CA SER A 170 -9.74 -14.08 4.52
C SER A 170 -9.14 -15.45 4.86
N ASN A 171 -8.44 -15.57 5.98
CA ASN A 171 -7.85 -16.83 6.44
C ASN A 171 -8.91 -17.87 6.82
N GLU A 172 -9.95 -17.46 7.56
CA GLU A 172 -11.06 -18.35 7.92
C GLU A 172 -11.82 -18.85 6.68
N SER A 173 -11.96 -17.99 5.66
CA SER A 173 -12.60 -18.36 4.39
C SER A 173 -11.76 -19.35 3.59
N LEU A 174 -10.44 -19.14 3.52
CA LEU A 174 -9.51 -20.07 2.85
C LEU A 174 -9.50 -21.44 3.54
N ARG A 175 -9.51 -21.48 4.88
CA ARG A 175 -9.55 -22.75 5.62
C ARG A 175 -10.78 -23.58 5.30
N LYS A 176 -11.97 -22.97 5.34
CA LYS A 176 -13.22 -23.67 4.98
C LYS A 176 -13.20 -24.20 3.57
N PHE A 177 -12.68 -23.42 2.62
CA PHE A 177 -12.57 -23.85 1.22
C PHE A 177 -11.64 -25.06 1.04
N LEU A 178 -10.53 -25.12 1.77
CA LEU A 178 -9.61 -26.26 1.73
C LEU A 178 -10.24 -27.51 2.37
N GLU A 179 -10.93 -27.36 3.50
CA GLU A 179 -11.68 -28.45 4.16
C GLU A 179 -12.77 -29.04 3.23
N GLU A 180 -13.43 -28.22 2.41
CA GLU A 180 -14.44 -28.66 1.43
C GLU A 180 -13.87 -29.36 0.18
N ILE A 181 -12.57 -29.19 -0.13
CA ILE A 181 -11.91 -29.85 -1.26
C ILE A 181 -11.37 -31.23 -0.88
N ASP A 182 -11.05 -31.43 0.39
CA ASP A 182 -10.51 -32.69 0.92
C ASP A 182 -11.60 -33.72 1.27
N ASP A 183 -12.88 -33.34 1.27
CA ASP A 183 -14.08 -34.18 1.47
C ASP A 183 -14.72 -34.68 0.15
#